data_AF-A0A922YZ71-F1
#
_entry.id   AF-A0A922YZ71-F1
#
_cell.length_a   1.000
_cell.length_b   1.000
_cell.length_c   1.000
_cell.angle_alpha   90.00
_cell.angle_beta   90.00
_cell.angle_gamma   90.00
#
_symmetry.space_group_name_H-M   'P 1'
#
loop_
_entity.id
_entity.type
_entity.pdbx_description
1 polymer ?
#
loop_
_entity_poly.entity_id
_entity_poly.type
_entity_poly.pdbx_seq_one_letter_code
_entity_poly.pdbx_strand_id
1 'polypeptide(L)'
;TALLGRPYSISGHVVHGRKLGRELGASAAGKGDGFRTLNLRFAHWKPAASGIFAVQVHGLGPEPDSPPLPGVANLGVRPSLDPSDVNGGRVLLETHCLEWPQAMASALNDGEAYGKIIRVELLHKLHDELRYTSLEALTRGIANDCEEARAFFATLPPQAYVQTHRQTTRDRI
;
A
#
# COMPACT_ATOMS: atom_id res chain seq x y z
N THR A 1 -9.26 22.72 -6.48
CA THR A 1 -9.86 22.05 -7.66
C THR A 1 -9.29 20.65 -7.78
N ALA A 2 -10.04 19.62 -7.37
CA ALA A 2 -9.63 18.22 -7.52
C ALA A 2 -10.17 17.67 -8.86
N LEU A 3 -9.29 17.24 -9.76
CA LEU A 3 -9.63 16.85 -11.14
C LEU A 3 -10.48 15.57 -11.23
N LEU A 4 -10.46 14.72 -10.20
CA LEU A 4 -11.14 13.41 -10.21
C LEU A 4 -12.44 13.38 -9.40
N GLY A 5 -12.71 14.38 -8.56
CA GLY A 5 -13.82 14.37 -7.59
C GLY A 5 -13.74 13.26 -6.53
N ARG A 6 -12.67 12.45 -6.53
CA ARG A 6 -12.35 11.38 -5.58
C ARG A 6 -10.84 11.16 -5.49
N PRO A 7 -10.33 10.49 -4.44
CA PRO A 7 -8.92 10.09 -4.36
C PRO A 7 -8.50 9.24 -5.57
N TYR A 8 -7.24 9.36 -5.97
CA TYR A 8 -6.67 8.49 -7.00
C TYR A 8 -6.48 7.08 -6.42
N SER A 9 -6.99 6.07 -7.12
CA SER A 9 -7.01 4.69 -6.60
C SER A 9 -6.39 3.71 -7.58
N ILE A 10 -5.68 2.72 -7.06
CA ILE A 10 -5.09 1.61 -7.81
C ILE A 10 -5.65 0.30 -7.25
N SER A 11 -6.17 -0.55 -8.11
CA SER A 11 -6.67 -1.88 -7.72
C SER A 11 -5.89 -2.98 -8.43
N GLY A 12 -5.71 -4.11 -7.76
CA GLY A 12 -5.01 -5.25 -8.34
C GLY A 12 -4.83 -6.41 -7.37
N HIS A 13 -4.30 -7.51 -7.91
CA HIS A 13 -3.90 -8.66 -7.12
C HIS A 13 -2.62 -8.34 -6.35
N VAL A 14 -2.59 -8.72 -5.08
CA VAL A 14 -1.36 -8.71 -4.27
C VAL A 14 -0.42 -9.78 -4.82
N VAL A 15 0.75 -9.37 -5.28
CA VAL A 15 1.80 -10.25 -5.80
C VAL A 15 2.93 -10.41 -4.79
N HIS A 16 3.78 -11.42 -5.05
CA HIS A 16 4.99 -11.62 -4.28
C HIS A 16 6.03 -10.53 -4.61
N GLY A 17 6.59 -9.92 -3.57
CA GLY A 17 7.75 -9.03 -3.65
C GLY A 17 9.03 -9.70 -3.12
N ARG A 18 10.10 -8.91 -2.92
CA ARG A 18 11.39 -9.39 -2.37
C ARG A 18 11.35 -9.73 -0.88
N LYS A 19 10.25 -9.38 -0.19
CA LYS A 19 10.03 -9.56 1.26
C LYS A 19 11.10 -8.92 2.17
N LEU A 20 12.00 -8.09 1.64
CA LEU A 20 13.07 -7.43 2.41
C LEU A 20 12.51 -6.56 3.55
N GLY A 21 11.37 -5.92 3.33
CA GLY A 21 10.69 -5.10 4.35
C GLY A 21 10.43 -5.86 5.65
N ARG A 22 10.27 -7.19 5.62
CA ARG A 22 10.04 -8.00 6.84
C ARG A 22 11.21 -8.00 7.80
N GLU A 23 12.43 -7.92 7.29
CA GLU A 23 13.63 -7.83 8.13
C GLU A 23 13.88 -6.36 8.54
N LEU A 24 13.41 -5.41 7.73
CA LEU A 24 13.49 -3.99 8.06
C LEU A 24 12.46 -3.65 9.14
N GLY A 25 12.93 -3.22 10.31
CA GLY A 25 12.05 -2.90 11.45
C GLY A 25 11.50 -4.12 12.20
N ALA A 26 12.07 -5.32 11.97
CA ALA A 26 11.74 -6.50 12.74
C ALA A 26 12.05 -6.30 14.24
N SER A 27 11.23 -6.89 15.11
CA SER A 27 11.40 -6.79 16.57
C SER A 27 12.71 -7.43 17.06
N ALA A 28 13.19 -8.44 16.33
CA ALA A 28 14.51 -9.03 16.48
C ALA A 28 14.99 -9.62 15.15
N ALA A 29 16.31 -9.79 15.02
CA ALA A 29 16.91 -10.38 13.84
C ALA A 29 16.30 -11.77 13.52
N GLY A 30 15.87 -11.97 12.27
CA GLY A 30 15.30 -13.24 11.80
C GLY A 30 13.85 -13.50 12.22
N LYS A 31 13.18 -12.54 12.88
CA LYS A 31 11.73 -12.65 13.19
C LYS A 31 10.85 -12.41 11.97
N GLY A 32 11.30 -11.61 11.02
CA GLY A 32 10.54 -11.29 9.80
C GLY A 32 9.19 -10.58 10.06
N ASP A 33 9.05 -9.90 11.20
CA ASP A 33 7.85 -9.20 11.66
C ASP A 33 7.90 -7.67 11.46
N GLY A 34 8.86 -7.19 10.67
CA GLY A 34 9.00 -5.78 10.31
C GLY A 34 7.97 -5.29 9.29
N PHE A 35 8.38 -4.37 8.41
CA PHE A 35 7.50 -3.73 7.44
C PHE A 35 6.95 -4.71 6.38
N ARG A 36 5.76 -5.25 6.64
CA ARG A 36 5.01 -6.07 5.69
C ARG A 36 4.45 -5.21 4.56
N THR A 37 4.90 -5.45 3.33
CA THR A 37 4.44 -4.72 2.14
C THR A 37 3.60 -5.58 1.20
N LEU A 38 2.43 -5.07 0.83
CA LEU A 38 1.58 -5.54 -0.26
C LEU A 38 2.11 -4.97 -1.58
N ASN A 39 2.37 -5.83 -2.55
CA ASN A 39 2.91 -5.41 -3.84
C ASN A 39 1.81 -5.50 -4.91
N LEU A 40 1.48 -4.40 -5.57
CA LEU A 40 0.50 -4.35 -6.66
C LEU A 40 1.21 -3.98 -7.96
N ARG A 41 1.00 -4.79 -9.00
CA ARG A 41 1.46 -4.48 -10.34
C ARG A 41 0.57 -3.39 -10.92
N PHE A 42 1.17 -2.29 -11.36
CA PHE A 42 0.47 -1.26 -12.08
C PHE A 42 0.57 -1.52 -13.59
N ALA A 43 -0.57 -1.65 -14.26
CA ALA A 43 -0.65 -2.08 -15.66
C ALA A 43 -0.19 -1.00 -16.66
N HIS A 44 -0.14 0.27 -16.24
CA HIS A 44 0.24 1.38 -17.11
C HIS A 44 1.69 1.80 -16.88
N TRP A 45 2.36 2.24 -17.93
CA TRP A 45 3.77 2.64 -17.90
C TRP A 45 4.02 4.04 -17.33
N LYS A 46 2.95 4.83 -17.12
CA LYS A 46 2.99 6.19 -16.55
C LYS A 46 1.90 6.34 -15.50
N PRO A 47 2.24 6.30 -14.20
CA PRO A 47 1.26 6.59 -13.16
C PRO A 47 0.99 8.09 -13.13
N ALA A 48 -0.23 8.47 -12.71
CA ALA A 48 -0.61 9.88 -12.57
C ALA A 48 0.08 10.56 -11.36
N ALA A 49 0.73 9.77 -10.51
CA ALA A 49 1.42 10.20 -9.29
C ALA A 49 2.66 9.32 -9.04
N SER A 50 3.63 9.84 -8.29
CA SER A 50 4.78 9.10 -7.77
C SER A 50 5.22 9.64 -6.42
N GLY A 51 5.91 8.83 -5.64
CA GLY A 51 6.39 9.16 -4.29
C GLY A 51 5.75 8.34 -3.19
N ILE A 52 5.87 8.84 -1.96
CA ILE A 52 5.37 8.21 -0.74
C ILE A 52 4.06 8.88 -0.31
N PHE A 53 3.06 8.08 0.02
CA PHE A 53 1.71 8.55 0.33
C PHE A 53 1.16 7.90 1.60
N ALA A 54 0.37 8.67 2.37
CA ALA A 54 -0.62 8.11 3.27
C ALA A 54 -1.81 7.58 2.44
N VAL A 55 -2.24 6.35 2.72
CA VAL A 55 -3.21 5.63 1.89
C VAL A 55 -4.27 4.91 2.70
N GLN A 56 -5.39 4.62 2.05
CA GLN A 56 -6.40 3.67 2.54
C GLN A 56 -6.40 2.39 1.71
N VAL A 57 -6.40 1.24 2.39
CA VAL A 57 -6.34 -0.09 1.78
C VAL A 57 -7.65 -0.84 2.01
N HIS A 58 -8.36 -1.10 0.93
CA HIS A 58 -9.66 -1.79 0.92
C HIS A 58 -9.49 -3.26 0.54
N GLY A 59 -10.42 -4.12 0.99
CA GLY A 59 -10.44 -5.55 0.62
C GLY A 59 -9.59 -6.47 1.50
N LEU A 60 -9.17 -5.98 2.67
CA LEU A 60 -8.34 -6.72 3.64
C LEU A 60 -9.06 -7.02 4.96
N GLY A 61 -10.33 -6.69 5.09
CA GLY A 61 -11.13 -7.10 6.23
C GLY A 61 -11.81 -8.46 6.03
N PRO A 62 -12.45 -9.00 7.08
CA PRO A 62 -13.13 -10.29 7.04
C PRO A 62 -14.31 -10.29 6.05
N GLU A 63 -14.96 -9.14 5.89
CA GLU A 63 -16.12 -8.96 5.01
C GLU A 63 -15.81 -8.00 3.85
N PRO A 64 -16.51 -8.09 2.70
CA PRO A 64 -16.31 -7.19 1.56
C PRO A 64 -16.42 -5.70 1.89
N ASP A 65 -17.29 -5.34 2.84
CA ASP A 65 -17.59 -3.95 3.23
C ASP A 65 -16.84 -3.51 4.49
N SER A 66 -15.81 -4.26 4.88
CA SER A 66 -14.99 -3.90 6.03
C SER A 66 -14.33 -2.53 5.82
N PRO A 67 -14.18 -1.72 6.88
CA PRO A 67 -13.50 -0.43 6.78
C PRO A 67 -12.10 -0.56 6.18
N PRO A 68 -11.65 0.42 5.38
CA PRO A 68 -10.30 0.41 4.84
C PRO A 68 -9.27 0.56 5.95
N LEU A 69 -8.12 -0.08 5.76
CA LEU A 69 -6.99 0.02 6.67
C LEU A 69 -6.13 1.22 6.30
N PRO A 70 -5.68 2.02 7.29
CA PRO A 70 -4.70 3.08 7.04
C PRO A 70 -3.33 2.48 6.74
N GLY A 71 -2.59 3.11 5.85
CA GLY A 71 -1.28 2.63 5.41
C GLY A 71 -0.38 3.72 4.86
N VAL A 72 0.83 3.30 4.50
CA VAL A 72 1.80 4.05 3.71
C VAL A 72 2.02 3.31 2.40
N ALA A 73 2.10 4.02 1.29
CA ALA A 73 2.46 3.42 0.01
C ALA A 73 3.58 4.17 -0.70
N ASN A 74 4.53 3.41 -1.24
CA ASN A 74 5.44 3.86 -2.27
C ASN A 74 4.83 3.56 -3.64
N LEU A 75 4.63 4.59 -4.45
CA LEU A 75 4.28 4.46 -5.87
C LEU A 75 5.46 4.94 -6.71
N GLY A 76 6.22 4.00 -7.24
CA GLY A 76 7.47 4.29 -7.92
C GLY A 76 7.75 3.38 -9.11
N VAL A 77 8.71 3.79 -9.93
CA VAL A 77 9.21 2.99 -11.05
C VAL A 77 10.39 2.15 -10.56
N ARG A 78 10.30 0.83 -10.71
CA ARG A 78 11.42 -0.05 -10.35
C ARG A 78 12.59 0.21 -11.32
N PRO A 79 13.75 0.66 -10.84
CA PRO A 79 14.89 0.88 -11.72
C PRO A 79 15.29 -0.43 -12.39
N SER A 80 15.47 -0.40 -13.71
CA SER A 80 16.01 -1.52 -14.48
C SER A 80 17.51 -1.62 -14.20
N LEU A 81 17.89 -2.41 -13.18
CA LEU A 81 19.30 -2.65 -12.85
C LEU A 81 19.96 -3.64 -13.83
N ASP A 82 19.16 -4.41 -14.58
CA ASP A 82 19.61 -5.40 -15.55
C ASP A 82 18.75 -5.26 -16.84
N PRO A 83 19.36 -5.18 -18.04
CA PRO A 83 18.64 -5.18 -19.32
C PRO A 83 17.76 -6.42 -19.56
N SER A 84 18.06 -7.54 -18.89
CA SER A 84 17.28 -8.79 -18.91
C SER A 84 16.16 -8.83 -17.88
N ASP A 85 16.07 -7.84 -16.98
CA ASP A 85 14.98 -7.75 -16.02
C ASP A 85 13.70 -7.31 -16.73
N VAL A 86 12.88 -8.29 -17.11
CA VAL A 86 11.55 -8.09 -17.71
C VAL A 86 10.58 -7.28 -16.83
N ASN A 87 10.93 -7.06 -15.56
CA ASN A 87 10.19 -6.20 -14.63
C ASN A 87 10.84 -4.83 -14.41
N GLY A 88 12.01 -4.55 -15.00
CA GLY A 88 12.63 -3.23 -15.01
C GLY A 88 11.74 -2.20 -15.73
N GLY A 89 11.64 -0.99 -15.17
CA GLY A 89 10.80 0.08 -15.73
C GLY A 89 9.30 -0.08 -15.46
N ARG A 90 8.86 -1.15 -14.78
CA ARG A 90 7.47 -1.29 -14.34
C ARG A 90 7.21 -0.44 -13.10
N VAL A 91 6.04 0.18 -13.08
CA VAL A 91 5.53 0.87 -11.90
C VAL A 91 5.05 -0.17 -10.90
N LEU A 92 5.46 -0.01 -9.66
CA LEU A 92 5.06 -0.85 -8.54
C LEU A 92 4.42 0.03 -7.47
N LEU A 93 3.31 -0.47 -6.92
CA LEU A 93 2.75 0.07 -5.69
C LEU A 93 3.10 -0.88 -4.56
N GLU A 94 3.93 -0.42 -3.63
CA GLU A 94 4.30 -1.15 -2.42
C GLU A 94 3.61 -0.50 -1.23
N THR A 95 2.71 -1.21 -0.56
CA THR A 95 1.85 -0.66 0.49
C THR A 95 2.04 -1.40 1.80
N HIS A 96 2.35 -0.67 2.86
CA HIS A 96 2.39 -1.16 4.23
C HIS A 96 1.14 -0.69 5.00
N CYS A 97 0.37 -1.61 5.57
CA CYS A 97 -0.72 -1.24 6.48
C CYS A 97 -0.13 -0.91 7.85
N LEU A 98 -0.52 0.23 8.43
CA LEU A 98 -0.03 0.70 9.73
C LEU A 98 -0.41 -0.24 10.88
N GLU A 99 -1.48 -1.01 10.68
CA GLU A 99 -1.91 -2.10 11.55
C GLU A 99 -2.35 -3.26 10.66
N TRP A 100 -1.74 -4.43 10.87
CA TRP A 100 -2.12 -5.63 10.12
C TRP A 100 -3.29 -6.32 10.84
N PRO A 101 -4.44 -6.51 10.18
CA PRO A 101 -5.66 -6.98 10.83
C PRO A 101 -5.53 -8.44 11.27
N GLN A 102 -5.51 -8.68 12.58
CA GLN A 102 -5.34 -10.04 13.13
C GLN A 102 -6.43 -11.01 12.66
N ALA A 103 -7.69 -10.57 12.63
CA ALA A 103 -8.82 -11.40 12.22
C ALA A 103 -8.68 -11.90 10.78
N MET A 104 -8.20 -11.05 9.87
CA MET A 104 -7.90 -11.45 8.50
C MET A 104 -6.64 -12.31 8.45
N ALA A 105 -5.58 -11.99 9.21
CA ALA A 105 -4.36 -12.79 9.22
C ALA A 105 -4.63 -14.25 9.62
N SER A 106 -5.52 -14.48 10.59
CA SER A 106 -5.95 -15.82 11.00
C SER A 106 -6.78 -16.56 9.95
N ALA A 107 -7.41 -15.83 9.01
CA ALA A 107 -8.22 -16.40 7.94
C ALA A 107 -7.44 -16.62 6.62
N LEU A 108 -6.17 -16.20 6.56
CA LEU A 108 -5.31 -16.32 5.38
C LEU A 108 -4.27 -17.42 5.55
N ASN A 109 -3.92 -18.09 4.45
CA ASN A 109 -2.80 -19.01 4.40
C ASN A 109 -1.52 -18.26 4.80
N ASP A 110 -0.86 -18.74 5.86
CA ASP A 110 0.35 -18.15 6.44
C ASP A 110 0.20 -16.67 6.87
N GLY A 111 -1.02 -16.16 7.02
CA GLY A 111 -1.29 -14.76 7.31
C GLY A 111 -0.99 -13.80 6.14
N GLU A 112 -0.92 -14.31 4.92
CA GLU A 112 -0.49 -13.57 3.74
C GLU A 112 -1.64 -13.26 2.77
N ALA A 113 -1.71 -12.01 2.31
CA ALA A 113 -2.76 -11.56 1.38
C ALA A 113 -2.46 -11.85 -0.11
N TYR A 114 -1.51 -12.72 -0.43
CA TYR A 114 -1.15 -13.02 -1.83
C TYR A 114 -2.37 -13.52 -2.62
N GLY A 115 -2.54 -13.01 -3.84
CA GLY A 115 -3.67 -13.33 -4.70
C GLY A 115 -4.99 -12.66 -4.31
N LYS A 116 -5.09 -11.95 -3.18
CA LYS A 116 -6.27 -11.11 -2.92
C LYS A 116 -6.28 -9.88 -3.82
N ILE A 117 -7.49 -9.48 -4.21
CA ILE A 117 -7.72 -8.21 -4.89
C ILE A 117 -7.90 -7.14 -3.83
N ILE A 118 -7.08 -6.10 -3.87
CA ILE A 118 -7.23 -4.93 -3.01
C ILE A 118 -7.37 -3.67 -3.86
N ARG A 119 -7.88 -2.61 -3.25
CA ARG A 119 -7.86 -1.25 -3.78
C ARG A 119 -7.09 -0.36 -2.80
N VAL A 120 -6.14 0.41 -3.31
CA VAL A 120 -5.36 1.37 -2.54
C VAL A 120 -5.73 2.78 -3.02
N GLU A 121 -6.15 3.63 -2.11
CA GLU A 121 -6.49 5.04 -2.37
C GLU A 121 -5.36 5.95 -1.86
N LEU A 122 -4.82 6.79 -2.74
CA LEU A 122 -3.80 7.78 -2.38
C LEU A 122 -4.47 9.03 -1.83
N LEU A 123 -4.28 9.31 -0.54
CA LEU A 123 -4.96 10.40 0.15
C LEU A 123 -4.09 11.65 0.27
N HIS A 124 -2.86 11.47 0.72
CA HIS A 124 -1.94 12.57 0.98
C HIS A 124 -0.53 12.17 0.60
N LYS A 125 0.18 13.04 -0.14
CA LYS A 125 1.58 12.82 -0.47
C LYS A 125 2.44 13.27 0.71
N LEU A 126 3.24 12.35 1.26
CA LEU A 126 4.19 12.65 2.31
C LEU A 126 5.42 13.36 1.72
N HIS A 127 6.08 12.70 0.76
CA HIS A 127 7.23 13.27 0.05
C HIS A 127 7.53 12.50 -1.27
N ASP A 128 8.50 13.00 -2.04
CA ASP A 128 9.08 12.30 -3.19
C ASP A 128 10.00 11.15 -2.77
N GLU A 129 10.27 10.19 -3.66
CA GLU A 129 11.18 9.07 -3.36
C GLU A 129 12.56 9.56 -2.89
N LEU A 130 13.01 9.06 -1.74
CA LEU A 130 14.31 9.38 -1.15
C LEU A 130 15.33 8.28 -1.43
N ARG A 131 16.60 8.67 -1.58
CA ARG A 131 17.73 7.74 -1.67
C ARG A 131 18.39 7.60 -0.30
N TYR A 132 18.51 6.36 0.17
CA TYR A 132 19.18 6.04 1.43
C TYR A 132 20.54 5.39 1.18
N THR A 133 21.53 5.78 1.99
CA THR A 133 22.92 5.27 1.89
C THR A 133 23.18 4.05 2.77
N SER A 134 22.23 3.67 3.64
CA SER A 134 22.31 2.47 4.48
C SER A 134 20.93 1.87 4.76
N LEU A 135 20.89 0.59 5.14
CA LEU A 135 19.66 -0.09 5.56
C LEU A 135 19.06 0.55 6.82
N GLU A 136 19.91 1.02 7.75
CA GLU A 136 19.45 1.72 8.95
C GLU A 136 18.75 3.04 8.60
N ALA A 137 19.31 3.82 7.67
CA ALA A 137 18.69 5.06 7.22
C ALA A 137 17.36 4.79 6.51
N LEU A 138 17.28 3.73 5.69
CA LEU A 138 16.03 3.28 5.07
C LEU A 138 14.98 2.88 6.12
N THR A 139 15.35 2.08 7.13
CA THR A 139 14.44 1.67 8.20
C THR A 139 13.89 2.87 8.96
N ARG A 140 14.74 3.84 9.33
CA ARG A 140 14.30 5.08 9.99
C ARG A 140 13.39 5.92 9.09
N GLY A 141 13.68 5.98 7.79
CA GLY A 141 12.85 6.64 6.81
C GLY A 141 11.43 6.06 6.79
N ILE A 142 11.31 4.74 6.58
CA ILE A 142 10.00 4.06 6.57
C ILE A 142 9.26 4.25 7.90
N ALA A 143 9.96 4.20 9.04
CA ALA A 143 9.35 4.45 10.34
C ALA A 143 8.79 5.89 10.45
N ASN A 144 9.53 6.89 9.97
CA ASN A 144 9.05 8.27 9.92
C ASN A 144 7.83 8.42 9.02
N ASP A 145 7.81 7.78 7.85
CA ASP A 145 6.66 7.80 6.94
C ASP A 145 5.40 7.23 7.62
N CYS A 146 5.57 6.18 8.44
CA CYS A 146 4.48 5.61 9.23
C CYS A 146 3.95 6.59 10.28
N GLU A 147 4.83 7.31 10.98
CA GLU A 147 4.43 8.31 11.98
C GLU A 147 3.75 9.52 11.33
N GLU A 148 4.26 10.01 10.21
CA GLU A 148 3.61 11.09 9.44
C GLU A 148 2.23 10.67 8.94
N ALA A 149 2.08 9.43 8.46
CA ALA A 149 0.78 8.90 8.07
C ALA A 149 -0.19 8.79 9.26
N ARG A 150 0.27 8.32 10.44
CA ARG A 150 -0.55 8.31 11.66
C ARG A 150 -1.00 9.72 12.04
N ALA A 151 -0.09 10.70 11.99
CA ALA A 151 -0.39 12.10 12.26
C ALA A 151 -1.44 12.64 11.26
N PHE A 152 -1.28 12.35 9.97
CA PHE A 152 -2.27 12.70 8.95
C PHE A 152 -3.66 12.14 9.29
N PHE A 153 -3.77 10.84 9.58
CA PHE A 153 -5.06 10.23 9.92
C PHE A 153 -5.67 10.76 11.22
N ALA A 154 -4.85 11.20 12.19
CA ALA A 154 -5.33 11.82 13.42
C ALA A 154 -5.97 13.22 13.18
N THR A 155 -5.62 13.90 12.08
CA THR A 155 -6.25 15.18 11.70
C THR A 155 -7.60 15.01 10.98
N LEU A 156 -7.93 13.79 10.55
CA LEU A 156 -9.16 13.54 9.80
C LEU A 156 -10.36 13.32 10.75
N PRO A 157 -11.55 13.85 10.42
CA PRO A 157 -12.75 13.56 11.20
C PRO A 157 -13.04 12.05 11.19
N PRO A 158 -13.56 11.47 12.29
CA PRO A 158 -13.84 10.02 12.41
C PRO A 158 -14.80 9.39 11.37
N GLN A 159 -15.32 10.14 10.40
CA GLN A 159 -16.33 9.68 9.44
C GLN A 159 -16.13 10.13 7.98
N ALA A 160 -15.08 10.86 7.63
CA ALA A 160 -15.02 11.57 6.34
C ALA A 160 -14.89 10.68 5.07
N TYR A 161 -14.78 9.36 5.19
CA TYR A 161 -14.46 8.47 4.04
C TYR A 161 -15.40 7.26 3.88
N VAL A 162 -16.54 7.26 4.57
CA VAL A 162 -17.57 6.25 4.32
C VAL A 162 -18.43 6.69 3.12
N GLN A 163 -18.42 5.86 2.09
CA GLN A 163 -19.29 5.83 0.91
C GLN A 163 -19.05 6.84 -0.25
N THR A 164 -18.54 6.31 -1.35
CA THR A 164 -19.33 6.30 -2.58
C THR A 164 -19.42 4.86 -3.09
N HIS A 165 -20.35 4.11 -2.52
CA HIS A 165 -20.73 2.81 -3.08
C HIS A 165 -21.40 3.09 -4.43
N ARG A 166 -20.75 2.73 -5.54
CA ARG A 166 -21.45 2.67 -6.82
C ARG A 166 -22.32 1.42 -6.75
N GLN A 167 -23.60 1.62 -6.56
CA GLN A 167 -24.62 0.62 -6.84
C GLN A 167 -24.54 0.31 -8.34
N THR A 168 -23.87 -0.78 -8.71
CA THR A 168 -23.95 -1.29 -10.08
C THR A 168 -25.24 -2.07 -10.17
N THR A 169 -26.31 -1.40 -10.61
CA THR A 169 -27.51 -2.05 -11.10
C THR A 169 -27.11 -2.98 -12.25
N ARG A 170 -27.09 -4.28 -11.97
CA ARG A 170 -27.21 -5.34 -12.97
C ARG A 170 -28.33 -6.27 -12.52
N ASP A 171 -29.53 -5.71 -12.55
CA ASP A 171 -30.73 -6.46 -12.89
C ASP A 171 -31.04 -6.18 -14.38
N ARG A 172 -31.60 -7.18 -15.06
CA ARG A 172 -31.71 -7.43 -16.52
C ARG A 172 -30.52 -8.31 -16.98
N ILE A 173 -30.71 -9.57 -17.36
CA ILE A 173 -31.84 -10.24 -18.04
C ILE A 173 -31.93 -11.68 -17.50
#